data_AF-A0A3D3CUH9-F1
#
_entry.id   AF-A0A3D3CUH9-F1
#
_cell.length_a   1.000
_cell.length_b   1.000
_cell.length_c   1.000
_cell.angle_alpha   90.00
_cell.angle_beta   90.00
_cell.angle_gamma   90.00
#
_symmetry.space_group_name_H-M   'P 1'
#
loop_
_entity.id
_entity.type
_entity.pdbx_description
1 polymer ?
#
loop_
_entity_poly.entity_id
_entity_poly.type
_entity_poly.pdbx_seq_one_letter_code
_entity_poly.pdbx_strand_id
1 'polypeptide(L)'
;MKDLAMHAKQMRLRVYRHMLDTRSWKYKVFLRYLRFFRYISFAKHRGEFLESYYTLMRYLDDIVDGDAPLPETYTNSVDYILDKIKFSKNPVNPVDEADYLMIYCLQIADRFGEEFISETEDILHSLLFDARRRGKWIVFPEKVLQSHFHTLDVRGTIKATLKIFKEDPDKYHLLKPLGTATRYQYDLEDFEDDIKSGYINISAEDCGLFGIVTEELHHKDSDPVKAWFRHHAQEGLYLLEEHHLLLPRGNFSRLARTTFPLVYELPAKKCFHSVLLENKIPEIHIPVCVQS
;
A
#
# COMPACT_ATOMS: atom_id res chain seq x y z
N MET A 1 -3.61 29.99 7.39
CA MET A 1 -2.52 29.45 6.54
C MET A 1 -1.22 29.15 7.30
N LYS A 2 -0.62 30.11 8.04
CA LYS A 2 0.61 29.85 8.82
C LYS A 2 0.43 28.71 9.83
N ASP A 3 -0.77 28.59 10.40
CA ASP A 3 -1.12 27.58 11.39
C ASP A 3 -1.15 26.16 10.79
N LEU A 4 -1.90 25.95 9.70
CA LEU A 4 -1.97 24.66 8.99
C LEU A 4 -0.60 24.13 8.54
N ALA A 5 0.24 25.00 7.97
CA ALA A 5 1.58 24.61 7.53
C ALA A 5 2.50 24.21 8.71
N MET A 6 2.30 24.84 9.87
CA MET A 6 3.01 24.49 11.09
C MET A 6 2.54 23.14 11.64
N HIS A 7 1.23 22.92 11.73
CA HIS A 7 0.65 21.62 12.10
C HIS A 7 1.14 20.49 11.19
N ALA A 8 1.08 20.69 9.88
CA ALA A 8 1.58 19.70 8.91
C ALA A 8 3.07 19.40 9.12
N LYS A 9 3.90 20.40 9.39
CA LYS A 9 5.33 20.20 9.68
C LYS A 9 5.55 19.42 10.98
N GLN A 10 4.80 19.74 12.05
CA GLN A 10 4.92 19.04 13.33
C GLN A 10 4.50 17.57 13.21
N MET A 11 3.35 17.32 12.56
CA MET A 11 2.85 15.97 12.32
C MET A 11 3.83 15.14 11.49
N ARG A 12 4.38 15.68 10.39
CA ARG A 12 5.45 15.03 9.61
C ARG A 12 6.64 14.63 10.47
N LEU A 13 7.13 15.54 11.31
CA LEU A 13 8.26 15.24 12.17
C LEU A 13 7.95 14.14 13.18
N ARG A 14 6.73 14.12 13.73
CA ARG A 14 6.29 13.09 14.68
C ARG A 14 6.15 11.73 14.02
N VAL A 15 5.43 11.64 12.90
CA VAL A 15 5.26 10.39 12.13
C VAL A 15 6.63 9.87 11.68
N TYR A 16 7.52 10.74 11.18
CA TYR A 16 8.86 10.30 10.79
C TYR A 16 9.71 9.82 11.96
N ARG A 17 9.68 10.49 13.11
CA ARG A 17 10.38 10.00 14.30
C ARG A 17 9.83 8.63 14.71
N HIS A 18 8.51 8.52 14.82
CA HIS A 18 7.85 7.26 15.14
C HIS A 18 8.27 6.15 14.18
N MET A 19 8.22 6.37 12.86
CA MET A 19 8.69 5.40 11.86
C MET A 19 10.17 5.04 11.99
N LEU A 20 11.04 6.02 12.33
CA LEU A 20 12.47 5.79 12.52
C LEU A 20 12.79 5.01 13.79
N ASP A 21 11.96 5.15 14.82
CA ASP A 21 12.12 4.56 16.15
C ASP A 21 11.51 3.15 16.21
N THR A 22 10.40 2.91 15.51
CA THR A 22 9.64 1.65 15.61
C THR A 22 9.88 0.68 14.46
N ARG A 23 10.34 1.15 13.29
CA ARG A 23 10.38 0.31 12.08
C ARG A 23 11.79 0.04 11.55
N SER A 24 11.86 -1.04 10.78
CA SER A 24 13.11 -1.62 10.24
C SER A 24 13.84 -0.67 9.28
N TRP A 25 15.06 -1.04 8.90
CA TRP A 25 15.89 -0.31 7.92
C TRP A 25 15.16 -0.01 6.60
N LYS A 26 14.16 -0.83 6.22
CA LYS A 26 13.34 -0.64 5.01
C LYS A 26 12.67 0.75 4.98
N TYR A 27 12.15 1.21 6.11
CA TYR A 27 11.47 2.51 6.21
C TYR A 27 12.44 3.69 6.17
N LYS A 28 13.68 3.52 6.65
CA LYS A 28 14.76 4.53 6.49
C LYS A 28 15.10 4.75 5.02
N VAL A 29 15.11 3.67 4.23
CA VAL A 29 15.33 3.72 2.78
C VAL A 29 14.14 4.38 2.08
N PHE A 30 12.90 4.03 2.45
CA PHE A 30 11.70 4.67 1.90
C PHE A 30 11.67 6.18 2.14
N LEU A 31 11.95 6.66 3.36
CA LEU A 31 11.99 8.09 3.67
C LEU A 31 13.06 8.85 2.86
N ARG A 32 14.17 8.19 2.51
CA ARG A 32 15.18 8.76 1.60
C ARG A 32 14.63 8.89 0.18
N TYR A 33 13.91 7.88 -0.32
CA TYR A 33 13.23 7.96 -1.61
C TYR A 33 12.13 9.02 -1.62
N LEU A 34 11.30 9.12 -0.59
CA LEU A 34 10.26 10.14 -0.48
C LEU A 34 10.86 11.56 -0.54
N ARG A 35 11.97 11.79 0.17
CA ARG A 35 12.71 13.06 0.08
C ARG A 35 13.28 13.27 -1.32
N PHE A 36 13.88 12.25 -1.92
CA PHE A 36 14.36 12.33 -3.30
C PHE A 36 13.23 12.69 -4.27
N PHE A 37 12.08 12.02 -4.19
CA PHE A 37 10.88 12.31 -4.99
C PHE A 37 10.33 13.70 -4.78
N ARG A 38 10.35 14.21 -3.54
CA ARG A 38 10.04 15.61 -3.28
C ARG A 38 10.92 16.54 -4.12
N TYR A 39 12.22 16.28 -4.23
CA TYR A 39 13.13 17.09 -5.05
C TYR A 39 12.95 16.88 -6.55
N ILE A 40 12.76 15.64 -7.01
CA ILE A 40 12.60 15.32 -8.44
C ILE A 40 11.17 15.50 -8.96
N SER A 41 10.20 15.83 -8.10
CA SER A 41 8.87 16.27 -8.54
C SER A 41 8.90 17.61 -9.29
N PHE A 42 10.08 18.26 -9.41
CA PHE A 42 10.37 19.47 -10.19
C PHE A 42 9.43 20.67 -9.92
N ALA A 43 8.61 20.63 -8.86
CA ALA A 43 7.75 21.73 -8.44
C ALA A 43 7.57 21.66 -6.91
N LYS A 44 7.88 22.77 -6.23
CA LYS A 44 7.86 22.89 -4.77
C LYS A 44 6.55 22.40 -4.15
N HIS A 45 5.41 22.78 -4.74
CA HIS A 45 4.09 22.39 -4.24
C HIS A 45 3.79 20.90 -4.40
N ARG A 46 4.20 20.27 -5.50
CA ARG A 46 3.97 18.83 -5.73
C ARG A 46 4.78 17.98 -4.76
N GLY A 47 6.04 18.33 -4.53
CA GLY A 47 6.88 17.65 -3.56
C GLY A 47 6.42 17.84 -2.12
N GLU A 48 5.91 19.03 -1.78
CA GLU A 48 5.32 19.31 -0.48
C GLU A 48 3.99 18.55 -0.25
N PHE A 49 3.15 18.47 -1.29
CA PHE A 49 1.94 17.66 -1.27
C PHE A 49 2.29 16.19 -1.08
N LEU A 50 3.17 15.62 -1.91
CA LEU A 50 3.58 14.22 -1.83
C LEU A 50 4.01 13.83 -0.40
N GLU A 51 4.85 14.67 0.21
CA GLU A 51 5.34 14.42 1.57
C GLU A 51 4.23 14.47 2.63
N SER A 52 3.34 15.46 2.51
CA SER A 52 2.25 15.67 3.47
C SER A 52 1.14 14.64 3.32
N TYR A 53 0.81 14.28 2.08
CA TYR A 53 -0.19 13.28 1.73
C TYR A 53 0.26 11.89 2.13
N TYR A 54 1.51 11.52 1.85
CA TYR A 54 2.09 10.28 2.38
C TYR A 54 2.04 10.23 3.90
N THR A 55 2.41 11.33 4.58
CA THR A 55 2.37 11.40 6.05
C THR A 55 0.96 11.22 6.60
N LEU A 56 -0.04 11.83 5.94
CA LEU A 56 -1.44 11.66 6.31
C LEU A 56 -1.86 10.19 6.20
N MET A 57 -1.67 9.58 5.03
CA MET A 57 -2.09 8.20 4.80
C MET A 57 -1.36 7.26 5.74
N ARG A 58 -0.06 7.47 5.96
CA ARG A 58 0.72 6.64 6.88
C ARG A 58 0.26 6.78 8.33
N TYR A 59 -0.07 7.99 8.78
CA TYR A 59 -0.59 8.17 10.13
C TYR A 59 -1.93 7.45 10.35
N LEU A 60 -2.81 7.49 9.35
CA LEU A 60 -4.09 6.80 9.41
C LEU A 60 -3.91 5.28 9.39
N ASP A 61 -3.01 4.78 8.56
CA ASP A 61 -2.58 3.38 8.48
C ASP A 61 -1.98 2.89 9.81
N ASP A 62 -1.04 3.63 10.40
CA ASP A 62 -0.45 3.31 11.71
C ASP A 62 -1.53 3.25 12.82
N ILE A 63 -2.59 4.09 12.77
CA ILE A 63 -3.72 4.00 13.73
C ILE A 63 -4.55 2.73 13.48
N VAL A 64 -4.82 2.41 12.21
CA VAL A 64 -5.56 1.21 11.84
C VAL A 64 -4.82 -0.02 12.30
N ASP A 65 -3.52 -0.12 12.08
CA ASP A 65 -2.69 -1.26 12.48
C ASP A 65 -2.43 -1.31 13.99
N GLY A 66 -2.56 -0.17 14.68
CA GLY A 66 -2.35 -0.06 16.13
C GLY A 66 -0.93 0.29 16.53
N ASP A 67 -0.12 0.70 15.56
CA ASP A 67 1.22 1.24 15.76
C ASP A 67 1.17 2.67 16.33
N ALA A 68 0.08 3.40 16.07
CA ALA A 68 -0.21 4.71 16.64
C ALA A 68 -1.45 4.69 17.53
N PRO A 69 -1.49 5.50 18.61
CA PRO A 69 -2.67 5.59 19.46
C PRO A 69 -3.83 6.23 18.72
N LEU A 70 -5.03 5.71 18.95
CA LEU A 70 -6.28 6.32 18.51
C LEU A 70 -6.48 7.66 19.25
N PRO A 71 -6.98 8.72 18.57
CA PRO A 71 -7.32 9.96 19.26
C PRO A 71 -8.36 9.73 20.36
N GLU A 72 -8.21 10.42 21.50
CA GLU A 72 -8.99 10.20 22.72
C GLU A 72 -10.51 10.32 22.54
N THR A 73 -10.96 11.03 21.51
CA THR A 73 -12.38 11.23 21.18
C THR A 73 -13.04 10.03 20.51
N TYR A 74 -12.25 9.02 20.10
CA TYR A 74 -12.74 7.83 19.40
C TYR A 74 -12.56 6.58 20.26
N THR A 75 -13.49 5.63 20.12
CA THR A 75 -13.46 4.35 20.85
C THR A 75 -12.84 3.21 20.05
N ASN A 76 -12.86 3.32 18.72
CA ASN A 76 -12.30 2.32 17.81
C ASN A 76 -11.85 2.96 16.49
N SER A 77 -10.97 2.28 15.75
CA SER A 77 -10.42 2.75 14.48
C SER A 77 -11.44 2.76 13.34
N VAL A 78 -12.49 1.93 13.39
CA VAL A 78 -13.53 1.89 12.35
C VAL A 78 -14.30 3.21 12.31
N ASP A 79 -14.78 3.68 13.47
CA ASP A 79 -15.50 4.95 13.58
C ASP A 79 -14.62 6.13 13.19
N TYR A 80 -13.33 6.07 13.55
CA TYR A 80 -12.35 7.08 13.17
C TYR A 80 -12.17 7.18 11.65
N ILE A 81 -11.95 6.06 10.96
CA ILE A 81 -11.79 6.07 9.49
C ILE A 81 -13.09 6.45 8.79
N LEU A 82 -14.26 6.04 9.30
CA LEU A 82 -15.56 6.47 8.77
C LEU A 82 -15.72 7.99 8.86
N ASP A 83 -15.32 8.60 9.97
CA ASP A 83 -15.29 10.05 10.10
C ASP A 83 -14.35 10.70 9.08
N LYS A 84 -13.14 10.15 8.87
CA LYS A 84 -12.20 10.67 7.85
C LYS A 84 -12.69 10.53 6.41
N ILE A 85 -13.45 9.48 6.09
CA ILE A 85 -14.14 9.36 4.79
C ILE A 85 -15.20 10.45 4.62
N LYS A 86 -15.95 10.77 5.68
CA LYS A 86 -16.94 11.85 5.64
C LYS A 86 -16.25 13.21 5.53
N PHE A 87 -15.18 13.42 6.29
CA PHE A 87 -14.42 14.66 6.31
C PHE A 87 -13.73 14.92 4.96
N SER A 88 -13.17 13.90 4.29
CA SER A 88 -12.51 14.07 2.98
C SER A 88 -13.44 14.60 1.90
N LYS A 89 -14.74 14.32 1.99
CA LYS A 89 -15.78 14.80 1.07
C LYS A 89 -16.26 16.21 1.40
N ASN A 90 -16.17 16.63 2.65
CA ASN A 90 -16.60 17.94 3.12
C ASN A 90 -15.68 18.42 4.26
N PRO A 91 -14.48 18.96 3.94
CA PRO A 91 -13.42 19.22 4.91
C PRO A 91 -13.66 20.54 5.65
N VAL A 92 -14.68 20.55 6.51
CA VAL A 92 -15.08 21.68 7.34
C VAL A 92 -14.99 21.31 8.82
N ASN A 93 -14.62 22.28 9.66
CA ASN A 93 -14.50 22.12 11.12
C ASN A 93 -13.56 20.95 11.53
N PRO A 94 -12.25 21.04 11.26
CA PRO A 94 -11.29 20.00 11.63
C PRO A 94 -11.32 19.75 13.15
N VAL A 95 -11.36 18.48 13.57
CA VAL A 95 -11.43 18.11 14.99
C VAL A 95 -10.13 17.51 15.52
N ASP A 96 -9.25 17.05 14.63
CA ASP A 96 -7.94 16.51 14.98
C ASP A 96 -6.85 16.85 13.94
N GLU A 97 -5.63 16.40 14.21
CA GLU A 97 -4.46 16.69 13.39
C GLU A 97 -4.52 16.06 11.99
N ALA A 98 -5.19 14.92 11.83
CA ALA A 98 -5.35 14.31 10.51
C ALA A 98 -6.27 15.18 9.64
N ASP A 99 -7.32 15.75 10.20
CA ASP A 99 -8.20 16.70 9.50
C ASP A 99 -7.46 17.96 9.06
N TYR A 100 -6.66 18.54 9.97
CA TYR A 100 -5.84 19.70 9.64
C TYR A 100 -4.83 19.40 8.52
N LEU A 101 -4.21 18.22 8.55
CA LEU A 101 -3.29 17.79 7.50
C LEU A 101 -4.01 17.49 6.19
N MET A 102 -5.21 16.94 6.23
CA MET A 102 -6.03 16.69 5.04
C MET A 102 -6.44 18.00 4.37
N ILE A 103 -6.93 18.99 5.13
CA ILE A 103 -7.19 20.35 4.61
C ILE A 103 -5.91 20.92 3.98
N TYR A 104 -4.77 20.77 4.65
CA TYR A 104 -3.50 21.27 4.13
C TYR A 104 -3.12 20.64 2.79
N CYS A 105 -3.26 19.32 2.67
CA CYS A 105 -3.03 18.59 1.42
C CYS A 105 -3.94 19.10 0.30
N LEU A 106 -5.25 19.21 0.53
CA LEU A 106 -6.20 19.71 -0.47
C LEU A 106 -5.87 21.13 -0.93
N GLN A 107 -5.52 22.03 0.00
CA GLN A 107 -5.09 23.39 -0.34
C GLN A 107 -3.80 23.45 -1.15
N ILE A 108 -2.88 22.49 -0.99
CA ILE A 108 -1.68 22.43 -1.83
C ILE A 108 -2.04 21.86 -3.20
N ALA A 109 -2.91 20.86 -3.27
CA ALA A 109 -3.40 20.27 -4.50
C ALA A 109 -4.00 21.32 -5.44
N ASP A 110 -4.85 22.19 -4.91
CA ASP A 110 -5.45 23.30 -5.64
C ASP A 110 -4.40 24.22 -6.30
N ARG A 111 -3.25 24.44 -5.64
CA ARG A 111 -2.18 25.29 -6.17
C ARG A 111 -1.46 24.72 -7.38
N PHE A 112 -1.54 23.41 -7.60
CA PHE A 112 -1.08 22.79 -8.83
C PHE A 112 -2.23 22.24 -9.68
N GLY A 113 -3.47 22.64 -9.39
CA GLY A 113 -4.65 22.41 -10.22
C GLY A 113 -5.06 20.93 -10.31
N GLU A 114 -4.94 20.19 -9.22
CA GLU A 114 -5.41 18.80 -9.13
C GLU A 114 -6.35 18.64 -7.95
N GLU A 115 -7.28 17.68 -8.06
CA GLU A 115 -8.22 17.29 -7.00
C GLU A 115 -7.97 15.82 -6.63
N PHE A 116 -8.08 15.45 -5.35
CA PHE A 116 -7.67 14.14 -4.83
C PHE A 116 -8.74 13.45 -3.98
N ILE A 117 -9.99 13.93 -4.00
CA ILE A 117 -11.08 13.39 -3.17
C ILE A 117 -11.32 11.93 -3.54
N SER A 118 -11.38 11.60 -4.84
CA SER A 118 -11.61 10.21 -5.28
C SER A 118 -10.50 9.25 -4.84
N GLU A 119 -9.23 9.66 -4.97
CA GLU A 119 -8.10 8.83 -4.56
C GLU A 119 -8.01 8.69 -3.04
N THR A 120 -8.35 9.76 -2.31
CA THR A 120 -8.40 9.75 -0.86
C THR A 120 -9.50 8.80 -0.38
N GLU A 121 -10.68 8.87 -0.99
CA GLU A 121 -11.80 7.98 -0.67
C GLU A 121 -11.45 6.52 -0.90
N ASP A 122 -10.80 6.20 -2.03
CA ASP A 122 -10.34 4.85 -2.32
C ASP A 122 -9.39 4.30 -1.25
N ILE A 123 -8.34 5.07 -0.92
CA ILE A 123 -7.35 4.67 0.10
C ILE A 123 -8.03 4.50 1.46
N LEU A 124 -8.88 5.44 1.87
CA LEU A 124 -9.59 5.36 3.16
C LEU A 124 -10.57 4.18 3.23
N HIS A 125 -11.22 3.81 2.11
CA HIS A 125 -12.05 2.61 2.08
C HIS A 125 -11.25 1.31 2.14
N SER A 126 -10.01 1.30 1.65
CA SER A 126 -9.07 0.20 1.91
C SER A 126 -8.71 0.13 3.39
N LEU A 127 -8.32 1.24 4.00
CA LEU A 127 -8.02 1.31 5.45
C LEU A 127 -9.22 0.91 6.33
N LEU A 128 -10.43 1.26 5.90
CA LEU A 128 -11.66 0.86 6.60
C LEU A 128 -11.86 -0.67 6.58
N PHE A 129 -11.47 -1.33 5.48
CA PHE A 129 -11.50 -2.79 5.41
C PHE A 129 -10.54 -3.40 6.43
N ASP A 130 -9.31 -2.90 6.52
CA ASP A 130 -8.33 -3.34 7.50
C ASP A 130 -8.78 -3.08 8.93
N ALA A 131 -9.28 -1.88 9.23
CA ALA A 131 -9.84 -1.54 10.54
C ALA A 131 -10.96 -2.49 10.99
N ARG A 132 -11.79 -2.97 10.04
CA ARG A 132 -12.88 -3.90 10.33
C ARG A 132 -12.41 -5.33 10.59
N ARG A 133 -11.25 -5.75 10.08
CA ARG A 133 -10.76 -7.13 10.18
C ARG A 133 -9.60 -7.32 11.16
N ARG A 134 -8.98 -6.23 11.63
CA ARG A 134 -7.85 -6.29 12.56
C ARG A 134 -8.13 -7.15 13.78
N GLY A 135 -7.18 -8.02 14.12
CA GLY A 135 -7.29 -8.93 15.26
C GLY A 135 -8.36 -10.03 15.11
N LYS A 136 -9.03 -10.14 13.96
CA LYS A 136 -10.10 -11.13 13.75
C LYS A 136 -9.68 -12.38 13.01
N TRP A 137 -8.51 -12.34 12.35
CA TRP A 137 -7.89 -13.51 11.71
C TRP A 137 -8.83 -14.17 10.69
N ILE A 138 -9.59 -13.34 9.96
CA ILE A 138 -10.60 -13.81 9.01
C ILE A 138 -9.91 -14.14 7.69
N VAL A 139 -10.10 -15.37 7.22
CA VAL A 139 -9.77 -15.78 5.85
C VAL A 139 -10.89 -15.30 4.93
N PHE A 140 -10.54 -14.44 3.96
CA PHE A 140 -11.49 -13.90 2.99
C PHE A 140 -11.36 -14.62 1.64
N PRO A 141 -12.45 -14.67 0.85
CA PRO A 141 -12.35 -15.04 -0.56
C PRO A 141 -11.40 -14.09 -1.31
N GLU A 142 -10.68 -14.62 -2.30
CA GLU A 142 -9.71 -13.89 -3.13
C GLU A 142 -10.37 -12.64 -3.73
N LYS A 143 -11.60 -12.77 -4.25
CA LYS A 143 -12.35 -11.64 -4.82
C LYS A 143 -12.53 -10.48 -3.84
N VAL A 144 -12.68 -10.76 -2.54
CA VAL A 144 -12.83 -9.73 -1.51
C VAL A 144 -11.49 -9.03 -1.27
N LEU A 145 -10.41 -9.80 -1.06
CA LEU A 145 -9.06 -9.24 -0.93
C LEU A 145 -8.65 -8.44 -2.17
N GLN A 146 -8.96 -8.96 -3.36
CA GLN A 146 -8.73 -8.30 -4.66
C GLN A 146 -9.49 -6.98 -4.79
N SER A 147 -10.74 -6.93 -4.34
CA SER A 147 -11.53 -5.69 -4.36
C SER A 147 -10.90 -4.61 -3.49
N HIS A 148 -10.40 -4.95 -2.31
CA HIS A 148 -9.83 -3.96 -1.41
C HIS A 148 -8.41 -3.55 -1.82
N PHE A 149 -7.52 -4.51 -2.10
CA PHE A 149 -6.14 -4.20 -2.44
C PHE A 149 -5.96 -3.71 -3.88
N HIS A 150 -6.58 -4.33 -4.88
CA HIS A 150 -6.32 -3.95 -6.29
C HIS A 150 -7.25 -2.87 -6.81
N THR A 151 -8.47 -2.78 -6.29
CA THR A 151 -9.45 -1.80 -6.79
C THR A 151 -9.46 -0.52 -5.98
N LEU A 152 -9.23 -0.57 -4.67
CA LEU A 152 -9.25 0.62 -3.84
C LEU A 152 -7.82 1.11 -3.57
N ASP A 153 -6.97 0.33 -2.93
CA ASP A 153 -5.62 0.77 -2.58
C ASP A 153 -4.75 1.06 -3.82
N VAL A 154 -4.56 0.08 -4.70
CA VAL A 154 -3.76 0.23 -5.93
C VAL A 154 -4.31 1.34 -6.84
N ARG A 155 -5.65 1.46 -6.98
CA ARG A 155 -6.25 2.51 -7.80
C ARG A 155 -5.99 3.89 -7.21
N GLY A 156 -6.28 4.09 -5.92
CA GLY A 156 -6.13 5.37 -5.23
C GLY A 156 -4.68 5.82 -5.20
N THR A 157 -3.76 4.92 -4.82
CA THR A 157 -2.32 5.24 -4.71
C THR A 157 -1.67 5.51 -6.07
N ILE A 158 -1.96 4.70 -7.10
CA ILE A 158 -1.41 4.92 -8.44
C ILE A 158 -1.98 6.20 -9.05
N LYS A 159 -3.30 6.42 -9.01
CA LYS A 159 -3.91 7.63 -9.58
C LYS A 159 -3.39 8.89 -8.90
N ALA A 160 -3.28 8.88 -7.57
CA ALA A 160 -2.72 10.02 -6.83
C ALA A 160 -1.28 10.29 -7.26
N THR A 161 -0.48 9.23 -7.38
CA THR A 161 0.91 9.32 -7.84
C THR A 161 1.00 9.92 -9.25
N LEU A 162 0.18 9.44 -10.19
CA LEU A 162 0.13 9.96 -11.56
C LEU A 162 -0.22 11.46 -11.58
N LYS A 163 -1.24 11.90 -10.82
CA LYS A 163 -1.60 13.32 -10.67
C LYS A 163 -0.44 14.16 -10.15
N ILE A 164 0.27 13.69 -9.11
CA ILE A 164 1.46 14.37 -8.56
C ILE A 164 2.54 14.55 -9.63
N PHE A 165 2.76 13.56 -10.48
CA PHE A 165 3.76 13.64 -11.55
C PHE A 165 3.26 14.31 -12.83
N LYS A 166 2.00 14.78 -12.87
CA LYS A 166 1.33 15.35 -14.06
C LYS A 166 1.25 14.35 -15.21
N GLU A 167 1.08 13.10 -14.85
CA GLU A 167 0.67 12.03 -15.77
C GLU A 167 -0.85 11.92 -15.75
N ASP A 168 -1.41 11.33 -16.81
CA ASP A 168 -2.84 11.05 -16.92
C ASP A 168 -3.25 9.92 -15.95
N PRO A 169 -4.11 10.19 -14.95
CA PRO A 169 -4.53 9.19 -13.97
C PRO A 169 -5.35 8.05 -14.57
N ASP A 170 -5.98 8.23 -15.74
CA ASP A 170 -6.75 7.15 -16.37
C ASP A 170 -5.84 6.05 -16.93
N LYS A 171 -4.53 6.30 -17.05
CA LYS A 171 -3.51 5.31 -17.40
C LYS A 171 -3.18 4.33 -16.27
N TYR A 172 -3.78 4.46 -15.08
CA TYR A 172 -3.50 3.58 -13.94
C TYR A 172 -3.66 2.08 -14.27
N HIS A 173 -4.57 1.74 -15.19
CA HIS A 173 -4.80 0.35 -15.63
C HIS A 173 -3.55 -0.28 -16.25
N LEU A 174 -2.68 0.50 -16.90
CA LEU A 174 -1.40 0.04 -17.45
C LEU A 174 -0.35 -0.27 -16.37
N LEU A 175 -0.56 0.26 -15.17
CA LEU A 175 0.30 0.04 -14.00
C LEU A 175 -0.29 -0.99 -13.04
N LYS A 176 -1.47 -1.55 -13.34
CA LYS A 176 -2.11 -2.56 -12.50
C LYS A 176 -1.22 -3.78 -12.25
N PRO A 177 -0.51 -4.36 -13.24
CA PRO A 177 0.38 -5.50 -12.97
C PRO A 177 1.50 -5.14 -12.00
N LEU A 178 2.12 -3.95 -12.15
CA LEU A 178 3.13 -3.47 -11.21
C LEU A 178 2.57 -3.29 -9.80
N GLY A 179 1.41 -2.63 -9.66
CA GLY A 179 0.76 -2.46 -8.36
C GLY A 179 0.39 -3.78 -7.69
N THR A 180 -0.05 -4.75 -8.49
CA THR A 180 -0.39 -6.11 -8.05
C THR A 180 0.86 -6.85 -7.56
N ALA A 181 1.95 -6.80 -8.32
CA ALA A 181 3.23 -7.36 -7.90
C ALA A 181 3.76 -6.69 -6.63
N THR A 182 3.66 -5.36 -6.51
CA THR A 182 4.05 -4.66 -5.28
C THR A 182 3.21 -5.09 -4.07
N ARG A 183 1.92 -5.41 -4.25
CA ARG A 183 1.10 -5.96 -3.17
C ARG A 183 1.59 -7.34 -2.74
N TYR A 184 1.85 -8.24 -3.69
CA TYR A 184 2.44 -9.55 -3.38
C TYR A 184 3.79 -9.41 -2.66
N GLN A 185 4.63 -8.46 -3.08
CA GLN A 185 5.86 -8.16 -2.34
C GLN A 185 5.55 -7.84 -0.87
N TYR A 186 4.60 -6.93 -0.59
CA TYR A 186 4.27 -6.55 0.78
C TYR A 186 3.69 -7.70 1.58
N ASP A 187 2.76 -8.48 1.02
CA ASP A 187 2.18 -9.64 1.72
C ASP A 187 3.26 -10.67 2.11
N LEU A 188 4.29 -10.87 1.26
CA LEU A 188 5.40 -11.78 1.54
C LEU A 188 6.42 -11.20 2.54
N GLU A 189 6.71 -9.90 2.44
CA GLU A 189 7.68 -9.24 3.31
C GLU A 189 7.16 -9.02 4.73
N ASP A 190 5.87 -8.70 4.86
CA ASP A 190 5.23 -8.26 6.09
C ASP A 190 4.36 -9.34 6.74
N PHE A 191 4.33 -10.57 6.19
CA PHE A 191 3.55 -11.71 6.68
C PHE A 191 3.53 -11.86 8.21
N GLU A 192 4.69 -11.80 8.88
CA GLU A 192 4.75 -11.98 10.33
C GLU A 192 4.13 -10.80 11.10
N ASP A 193 4.28 -9.57 10.59
CA ASP A 193 3.73 -8.38 11.21
C ASP A 193 2.22 -8.29 10.96
N ASP A 194 1.75 -8.73 9.79
CA ASP A 194 0.34 -8.90 9.46
C ASP A 194 -0.32 -9.91 10.41
N ILE A 195 0.28 -11.09 10.61
CA ILE A 195 -0.24 -12.10 11.53
C ILE A 195 -0.28 -11.59 12.98
N LYS A 196 0.75 -10.86 13.44
CA LYS A 196 0.74 -10.23 14.78
C LYS A 196 -0.40 -9.23 14.95
N SER A 197 -0.69 -8.46 13.90
CA SER A 197 -1.79 -7.50 13.84
C SER A 197 -3.16 -8.17 13.61
N GLY A 198 -3.13 -9.45 13.29
CA GLY A 198 -4.30 -10.29 13.09
C GLY A 198 -4.95 -10.18 11.72
N TYR A 199 -4.14 -9.87 10.72
CA TYR A 199 -4.50 -9.91 9.31
C TYR A 199 -4.09 -11.24 8.71
N ILE A 200 -5.00 -11.83 7.92
CA ILE A 200 -4.69 -12.96 7.05
C ILE A 200 -4.92 -12.48 5.62
N ASN A 201 -3.84 -12.41 4.84
CA ASN A 201 -3.86 -12.00 3.43
C ASN A 201 -3.81 -13.21 2.47
N ILE A 202 -3.76 -14.43 3.00
CA ILE A 202 -3.95 -15.67 2.24
C ILE A 202 -5.46 -15.84 2.00
N SER A 203 -5.84 -16.03 0.74
CA SER A 203 -7.25 -16.21 0.36
C SER A 203 -7.78 -17.59 0.74
N ALA A 204 -9.11 -17.75 0.81
CA ALA A 204 -9.75 -19.05 1.02
C ALA A 204 -9.41 -20.04 -0.11
N GLU A 205 -9.33 -19.53 -1.33
CA GLU A 205 -8.97 -20.26 -2.54
C GLU A 205 -7.51 -20.75 -2.45
N ASP A 206 -6.58 -19.90 -2.03
CA ASP A 206 -5.19 -20.29 -1.78
C ASP A 206 -5.09 -21.32 -0.65
N CYS A 207 -5.86 -21.16 0.43
CA CYS A 207 -5.90 -22.17 1.49
C CYS A 207 -6.29 -23.55 0.94
N GLY A 208 -7.30 -23.59 0.08
CA GLY A 208 -7.72 -24.81 -0.61
C GLY A 208 -6.68 -25.36 -1.59
N LEU A 209 -6.01 -24.49 -2.34
CA LEU A 209 -5.02 -24.86 -3.35
C LEU A 209 -3.75 -25.46 -2.74
N PHE A 210 -3.25 -24.86 -1.65
CA PHE A 210 -2.00 -25.26 -1.01
C PHE A 210 -2.20 -26.19 0.19
N GLY A 211 -3.46 -26.46 0.58
CA GLY A 211 -3.79 -27.29 1.72
C GLY A 211 -3.47 -26.64 3.06
N ILE A 212 -3.54 -25.31 3.14
CA ILE A 212 -3.23 -24.54 4.36
C ILE A 212 -4.41 -24.65 5.33
N VAL A 213 -4.15 -25.19 6.51
CA VAL A 213 -5.14 -25.24 7.61
C VAL A 213 -4.96 -24.09 8.60
N THR A 214 -5.93 -23.89 9.48
CA THR A 214 -5.98 -22.72 10.40
C THR A 214 -4.72 -22.57 11.24
N GLU A 215 -4.15 -23.67 11.73
CA GLU A 215 -2.94 -23.67 12.55
C GLU A 215 -1.73 -23.18 11.76
N GLU A 216 -1.66 -23.49 10.46
CA GLU A 216 -0.53 -23.15 9.59
C GLU A 216 -0.54 -21.68 9.14
N LEU A 217 -1.69 -21.02 9.15
CA LEU A 217 -1.82 -19.60 8.80
C LEU A 217 -0.94 -18.70 9.69
N HIS A 218 -0.54 -19.17 10.86
CA HIS A 218 0.34 -18.46 11.79
C HIS A 218 1.82 -18.79 11.62
N HIS A 219 2.15 -19.73 10.73
CA HIS A 219 3.47 -20.34 10.62
C HIS A 219 4.03 -20.18 9.21
N LYS A 220 4.82 -19.12 9.03
CA LYS A 220 5.57 -18.84 7.80
C LYS A 220 6.41 -20.03 7.33
N ASP A 221 6.91 -20.82 8.28
CA ASP A 221 7.78 -21.95 7.99
C ASP A 221 7.09 -23.25 7.62
N SER A 222 5.75 -23.31 7.66
CA SER A 222 5.00 -24.49 7.24
C SER A 222 5.14 -24.72 5.73
N ASP A 223 5.21 -25.98 5.31
CA ASP A 223 5.39 -26.33 3.89
C ASP A 223 4.25 -25.78 3.01
N PRO A 224 2.96 -25.84 3.42
CA PRO A 224 1.86 -25.22 2.67
C PRO A 224 1.99 -23.70 2.50
N VAL A 225 2.38 -22.97 3.56
CA VAL A 225 2.60 -21.52 3.46
C VAL A 225 3.83 -21.22 2.60
N LYS A 226 4.92 -21.99 2.73
CA LYS A 226 6.09 -21.85 1.84
C LYS A 226 5.74 -22.08 0.37
N ALA A 227 4.84 -23.02 0.07
CA ALA A 227 4.33 -23.23 -1.28
C ALA A 227 3.55 -22.01 -1.80
N TRP A 228 2.68 -21.42 -0.97
CA TRP A 228 1.99 -20.17 -1.28
C TRP A 228 2.96 -19.01 -1.52
N PHE A 229 3.99 -18.85 -0.67
CA PHE A 229 5.05 -17.86 -0.84
C PHE A 229 5.73 -17.97 -2.20
N ARG A 230 6.10 -19.19 -2.61
CA ARG A 230 6.73 -19.44 -3.91
C ARG A 230 5.79 -19.12 -5.06
N HIS A 231 4.52 -19.53 -4.96
CA HIS A 231 3.53 -19.27 -6.00
C HIS A 231 3.36 -17.77 -6.24
N HIS A 232 3.11 -17.00 -5.19
CA HIS A 232 2.97 -15.54 -5.30
C HIS A 232 4.25 -14.84 -5.76
N ALA A 233 5.43 -15.36 -5.41
CA ALA A 233 6.69 -14.86 -5.95
C ALA A 233 6.85 -15.14 -7.46
N GLN A 234 6.37 -16.28 -7.95
CA GLN A 234 6.37 -16.61 -9.39
C GLN A 234 5.38 -15.74 -10.16
N GLU A 235 4.14 -15.65 -9.68
CA GLU A 235 3.10 -14.78 -10.25
C GLU A 235 3.55 -13.32 -10.24
N GLY A 236 4.17 -12.88 -9.14
CA GLY A 236 4.77 -11.57 -9.02
C GLY A 236 5.79 -11.27 -10.12
N LEU A 237 6.69 -12.20 -10.44
CA LEU A 237 7.64 -12.05 -11.55
C LEU A 237 6.94 -11.97 -12.91
N TYR A 238 5.92 -12.80 -13.15
CA TYR A 238 5.11 -12.74 -14.37
C TYR A 238 4.42 -11.38 -14.54
N LEU A 239 3.86 -10.83 -13.47
CA LEU A 239 3.23 -9.51 -13.46
C LEU A 239 4.22 -8.38 -13.76
N LEU A 240 5.49 -8.50 -13.35
CA LEU A 240 6.54 -7.54 -13.71
C LEU A 240 6.89 -7.61 -15.20
N GLU A 241 6.89 -8.81 -15.79
CA GLU A 241 7.05 -8.97 -17.24
C GLU A 241 5.87 -8.38 -18.01
N GLU A 242 4.64 -8.64 -17.56
CA GLU A 242 3.44 -8.02 -18.13
C GLU A 242 3.51 -6.49 -18.06
N HIS A 243 3.95 -5.94 -16.92
CA HIS A 243 4.17 -4.50 -16.76
C HIS A 243 5.13 -3.95 -17.83
N HIS A 244 6.25 -4.63 -18.10
CA HIS A 244 7.20 -4.22 -19.14
C HIS A 244 6.58 -4.17 -20.53
N LEU A 245 5.69 -5.11 -20.84
CA LEU A 245 4.99 -5.15 -22.13
C LEU A 245 3.95 -4.02 -22.26
N LEU A 246 3.32 -3.62 -21.16
CA LEU A 246 2.32 -2.55 -21.14
C LEU A 246 2.94 -1.15 -21.09
N LEU A 247 4.11 -0.98 -20.45
CA LEU A 247 4.71 0.32 -20.20
C LEU A 247 4.90 1.19 -21.47
N PRO A 248 5.32 0.66 -22.64
CA PRO A 248 5.40 1.44 -23.87
C PRO A 248 4.07 2.02 -24.36
N ARG A 249 2.93 1.40 -24.00
CA ARG A 249 1.60 1.84 -24.44
C ARG A 249 1.14 3.11 -23.73
N GLY A 250 1.69 3.40 -22.54
CA GLY A 250 1.23 4.51 -21.71
C GLY A 250 1.77 5.89 -22.08
N ASN A 251 2.79 5.98 -22.95
CA ASN A 251 3.46 7.25 -23.27
C ASN A 251 3.82 8.08 -22.02
N PHE A 252 4.25 7.40 -20.95
CA PHE A 252 4.65 8.05 -19.70
C PHE A 252 5.90 8.92 -19.91
N SER A 253 6.04 9.97 -19.10
CA SER A 253 7.26 10.79 -19.11
C SER A 253 8.50 9.96 -18.81
N ARG A 254 9.67 10.49 -19.19
CA ARG A 254 10.96 9.84 -18.88
C ARG A 254 11.14 9.64 -17.37
N LEU A 255 10.70 10.60 -16.56
CA LEU A 255 10.78 10.51 -15.10
C LEU A 255 9.97 9.32 -14.58
N ALA A 256 8.71 9.19 -15.01
CA ALA A 256 7.84 8.09 -14.63
C ALA A 256 8.41 6.74 -15.09
N ARG A 257 8.85 6.65 -16.36
CA ARG A 257 9.49 5.45 -16.91
C ARG A 257 10.77 5.02 -16.19
N THR A 258 11.50 5.95 -15.58
CA THR A 258 12.67 5.62 -14.74
C THR A 258 12.27 5.30 -13.31
N THR A 259 11.20 5.91 -12.81
CA THR A 259 10.71 5.72 -11.44
C THR A 259 10.13 4.32 -11.23
N PHE A 260 9.29 3.83 -12.15
CA PHE A 260 8.63 2.53 -11.98
C PHE A 260 9.62 1.38 -11.77
N PRO A 261 10.67 1.23 -12.61
CA PRO A 261 11.63 0.14 -12.43
C PRO A 261 12.45 0.30 -11.14
N LEU A 262 12.93 1.51 -10.87
CA LEU A 262 13.88 1.73 -9.77
C LEU A 262 13.27 1.60 -8.38
N VAL A 263 12.02 2.03 -8.23
CA VAL A 263 11.40 2.18 -6.90
C VAL A 263 10.40 1.09 -6.59
N TYR A 264 9.78 0.49 -7.59
CA TYR A 264 8.76 -0.54 -7.39
C TYR A 264 9.21 -1.90 -7.90
N GLU A 265 9.64 -1.98 -9.17
CA GLU A 265 9.99 -3.26 -9.77
C GLU A 265 11.25 -3.90 -9.16
N LEU A 266 12.35 -3.15 -9.02
CA LEU A 266 13.61 -3.70 -8.50
C LEU A 266 13.46 -4.25 -7.07
N PRO A 267 12.82 -3.55 -6.12
CA PRO A 267 12.52 -4.11 -4.81
C PRO A 267 11.64 -5.37 -4.87
N ALA A 268 10.54 -5.34 -5.64
CA ALA A 268 9.64 -6.49 -5.77
C ALA A 268 10.38 -7.70 -6.35
N LYS A 269 11.10 -7.51 -7.45
CA LYS A 269 11.92 -8.55 -8.09
C LYS A 269 12.96 -9.13 -7.15
N LYS A 270 13.62 -8.30 -6.34
CA LYS A 270 14.59 -8.76 -5.34
C LYS A 270 13.92 -9.62 -4.27
N CYS A 271 12.76 -9.19 -3.75
CA CYS A 271 11.98 -9.96 -2.79
C CYS A 271 11.60 -11.33 -3.37
N PHE A 272 10.98 -11.35 -4.56
CA PHE A 272 10.54 -12.59 -5.20
C PHE A 272 11.69 -13.57 -5.45
N HIS A 273 12.83 -13.09 -5.96
CA HIS A 273 14.00 -13.96 -6.11
C HIS A 273 14.52 -14.50 -4.78
N SER A 274 14.51 -13.71 -3.69
CA SER A 274 14.88 -14.18 -2.35
C SER A 274 13.96 -15.31 -1.90
N VAL A 275 12.64 -15.10 -2.00
CA VAL A 275 11.62 -16.09 -1.61
C VAL A 275 11.80 -17.39 -2.39
N LEU A 276 12.06 -17.32 -3.69
CA LEU A 276 12.26 -18.51 -4.53
C LEU A 276 13.58 -19.25 -4.23
N LEU A 277 14.62 -18.54 -3.79
CA LEU A 277 15.90 -19.12 -3.38
C LEU A 277 15.83 -19.77 -2.00
N GLU A 278 15.14 -19.14 -1.05
CA GLU A 278 15.01 -19.59 0.34
C GLU A 278 14.08 -20.81 0.45
N ASN A 279 12.99 -20.83 -0.31
CA ASN A 279 11.97 -21.87 -0.20
C ASN A 279 12.16 -22.98 -1.23
N LYS A 280 13.36 -23.54 -1.40
CA LYS A 280 13.53 -24.70 -2.31
C LYS A 280 12.84 -25.93 -1.74
N ILE A 281 11.60 -26.19 -2.17
CA ILE A 281 10.90 -27.44 -1.86
C ILE A 281 11.44 -28.52 -2.81
N PRO A 282 11.73 -29.75 -2.34
CA PRO A 282 11.95 -30.90 -3.22
C PRO A 282 10.74 -31.04 -4.15
N GLU A 283 10.95 -31.28 -5.44
CA GLU A 283 9.89 -31.32 -6.46
C GLU A 283 8.63 -32.05 -5.96
N ILE A 284 7.56 -31.31 -5.70
CA ILE A 284 6.23 -31.89 -5.51
C ILE A 284 5.77 -32.30 -6.90
N HIS A 285 5.75 -33.61 -7.15
CA HIS A 285 5.11 -34.20 -8.31
C HIS A 285 3.62 -33.87 -8.25
N ILE A 286 3.19 -32.84 -8.97
CA ILE A 286 1.77 -32.63 -9.27
C ILE A 286 1.42 -33.72 -10.30
N PRO A 287 0.55 -34.70 -9.98
CA PRO A 287 0.14 -35.69 -10.96
C PRO A 287 -0.60 -34.97 -12.08
N VAL A 288 0.00 -34.97 -13.27
CA VAL A 288 -0.65 -34.50 -14.49
C VAL A 288 -1.90 -35.36 -14.66
N CYS A 289 -3.06 -34.73 -14.53
CA CYS A 289 -4.33 -35.34 -14.87
C CYS A 289 -4.29 -35.60 -16.38
N VAL A 290 -4.08 -36.87 -16.76
CA VAL A 290 -4.15 -37.32 -18.15
C VAL A 290 -5.59 -37.11 -18.60
N GLN A 291 -5.79 -36.13 -19.47
CA GLN A 291 -7.07 -35.98 -20.18
C GLN A 291 -7.27 -37.21 -21.06
N SER A 292 -8.45 -37.80 -20.93
CA SER A 292 -9.00 -38.94 -21.67
C SER A 292 -8.96 -38.78 -23.18
#